data_AF-A0A563D9U5-F1
#
_entry.id   AF-A0A563D9U5-F1
#
_cell.length_a   1.000
_cell.length_b   1.000
_cell.length_c   1.000
_cell.angle_alpha   90.00
_cell.angle_beta   90.00
_cell.angle_gamma   90.00
#
_symmetry.space_group_name_H-M   'P 1'
#
loop_
_entity.id
_entity.type
_entity.pdbx_description
1 polymer ?
#
loop_
_entity_poly.entity_id
_entity_poly.type
_entity_poly.pdbx_seq_one_letter_code
_entity_poly.pdbx_strand_id
1 'polypeptide(L)'
;MTKPYISKQKVRNFVSRVSCDKTDAIEKEYEALLTQEIKSLDAFKRLEEALSEARKAAKDIRQAGFGDSVLASIPTSEFLIDRMISRCKSFYNEPPKTWASICELLKPFVERLAKVRNARQSAYRIIDEAQTGRGAADALKEAGLDYYTWEARKPEMVLDLSALKGGD
;
A
#
# COMPACT_ATOMS: atom_id res chain seq x y z
N MET A 1 7.47 4.12 -41.30
CA MET A 1 7.92 4.11 -39.89
C MET A 1 7.54 2.77 -39.28
N THR A 2 8.53 1.95 -38.93
CA THR A 2 8.31 0.63 -38.33
C THR A 2 7.69 0.83 -36.96
N LYS A 3 6.49 0.27 -36.73
CA LYS A 3 5.86 0.34 -35.41
C LYS A 3 6.81 -0.30 -34.38
N PRO A 4 7.05 0.34 -33.22
CA PRO A 4 7.95 -0.21 -32.22
C PRO A 4 7.47 -1.61 -31.79
N TYR A 5 8.42 -2.54 -31.66
CA TYR A 5 8.14 -3.89 -31.22
C TYR A 5 7.68 -3.88 -29.75
N ILE A 6 6.55 -4.52 -29.48
CA ILE A 6 5.98 -4.67 -28.13
C ILE A 6 6.08 -6.14 -27.76
N SER A 7 6.92 -6.43 -26.76
CA SER A 7 7.02 -7.77 -26.19
C SER A 7 5.93 -8.00 -25.15
N LYS A 8 5.51 -9.26 -24.97
CA LYS A 8 4.59 -9.63 -23.89
C LYS A 8 5.14 -9.22 -22.52
N GLN A 9 6.46 -9.28 -22.33
CA GLN A 9 7.11 -8.89 -21.08
C GLN A 9 6.92 -7.40 -20.77
N LYS A 10 7.01 -6.51 -21.78
CA LYS A 10 6.74 -5.08 -21.57
C LYS A 10 5.30 -4.84 -21.10
N VAL A 11 4.34 -5.55 -21.70
CA VAL A 11 2.93 -5.47 -21.31
C VAL A 11 2.70 -6.04 -19.91
N ARG A 12 3.38 -7.12 -19.52
CA ARG A 12 3.36 -7.62 -18.13
C ARG A 12 3.91 -6.61 -17.14
N ASN A 13 5.06 -5.99 -17.44
CA ASN A 13 5.66 -4.99 -16.58
C ASN A 13 4.74 -3.79 -16.38
N PHE A 14 4.04 -3.37 -17.44
CA PHE A 14 2.99 -2.36 -17.36
C PHE A 14 1.88 -2.76 -16.38
N VAL A 15 1.26 -3.94 -16.57
CA VAL A 15 0.21 -4.44 -15.67
C VAL A 15 0.70 -4.53 -14.23
N SER A 16 1.92 -5.04 -14.03
CA SER A 16 2.56 -5.11 -12.71
C SER A 16 2.67 -3.72 -12.10
N ARG A 17 3.18 -2.73 -12.84
CA ARG A 17 3.41 -1.39 -12.33
C ARG A 17 2.11 -0.71 -11.94
N VAL A 18 1.10 -0.75 -12.80
CA VAL A 18 -0.21 -0.15 -12.50
C VAL A 18 -0.86 -0.82 -11.30
N SER A 19 -0.72 -2.15 -11.16
CA SER A 19 -1.23 -2.85 -9.98
C SER A 19 -0.52 -2.42 -8.69
N CYS A 20 0.81 -2.26 -8.73
CA CYS A 20 1.59 -1.79 -7.58
C CYS A 20 1.20 -0.36 -7.20
N ASP A 21 1.15 0.57 -8.16
CA ASP A 21 0.79 1.97 -7.87
C ASP A 21 -0.61 2.07 -7.23
N LYS A 22 -1.56 1.20 -7.65
CA LYS A 22 -2.91 1.11 -7.06
C LYS A 22 -2.92 0.47 -5.68
N THR A 23 -2.16 -0.60 -5.47
CA THR A 23 -1.97 -1.22 -4.15
C THR A 23 -1.37 -0.20 -3.18
N ASP A 24 -0.30 0.49 -3.56
CA ASP A 24 0.37 1.50 -2.74
C ASP A 24 -0.58 2.65 -2.35
N ALA A 25 -1.43 3.09 -3.28
CA ALA A 25 -2.43 4.12 -2.98
C ALA A 25 -3.43 3.66 -1.91
N ILE A 26 -3.95 2.43 -2.03
CA ILE A 26 -4.88 1.85 -1.04
C ILE A 26 -4.17 1.65 0.30
N GLU A 27 -2.92 1.18 0.29
CA GLU A 27 -2.14 1.00 1.51
C GLU A 27 -1.85 2.33 2.22
N LYS A 28 -1.59 3.42 1.49
CA LYS A 28 -1.43 4.75 2.09
C LYS A 28 -2.71 5.25 2.76
N GLU A 29 -3.87 5.07 2.12
CA GLU A 29 -5.16 5.43 2.73
C GLU A 29 -5.43 4.60 4.00
N TYR A 30 -5.11 3.31 3.95
CA TYR A 30 -5.18 2.38 5.08
C TYR A 30 -4.29 2.83 6.26
N GLU A 31 -3.03 3.19 5.98
CA GLU A 31 -2.07 3.63 7.00
C GLU A 31 -2.48 4.97 7.62
N ALA A 32 -2.99 5.90 6.80
CA ALA A 32 -3.49 7.18 7.27
C ALA A 32 -4.69 7.00 8.22
N LEU A 33 -5.65 6.13 7.87
CA LEU A 33 -6.80 5.83 8.71
C LEU A 33 -6.37 5.22 10.05
N LEU A 34 -5.51 4.20 10.04
CA LEU A 34 -5.04 3.60 11.30
C LEU A 34 -4.25 4.58 12.16
N THR A 35 -3.43 5.44 11.54
CA THR A 35 -2.71 6.49 12.25
C THR A 35 -3.67 7.45 12.95
N GLN A 36 -4.73 7.87 12.25
CA GLN A 36 -5.77 8.72 12.82
C GLN A 36 -6.49 8.04 13.99
N GLU A 37 -6.91 6.79 13.82
CA GLU A 37 -7.59 6.02 14.87
C GLU A 37 -6.71 5.86 16.11
N ILE A 38 -5.45 5.45 15.93
CA ILE A 38 -4.48 5.29 17.03
C ILE A 38 -4.29 6.61 17.77
N LYS A 39 -4.07 7.73 17.05
CA LYS A 39 -3.88 9.05 17.67
C LYS A 39 -5.13 9.58 18.37
N SER A 40 -6.31 9.11 18.00
CA SER A 40 -7.56 9.53 18.65
C SER A 40 -7.74 8.91 20.04
N LEU A 41 -7.13 7.75 20.30
CA LEU A 41 -7.25 7.01 21.56
C LEU A 41 -6.62 7.78 22.73
N ASP A 42 -7.40 8.02 23.79
CA ASP A 42 -6.90 8.68 25.01
C ASP A 42 -5.80 7.88 25.72
N ALA A 43 -5.79 6.56 25.57
CA ALA A 43 -4.68 5.73 26.05
C ALA A 43 -3.38 6.02 25.28
N PHE A 44 -3.47 6.25 23.96
CA PHE A 44 -2.31 6.56 23.14
C PHE A 44 -1.80 7.98 23.40
N LYS A 45 -2.70 8.97 23.55
CA LYS A 45 -2.30 10.35 23.93
C LYS A 45 -1.51 10.37 25.24
N ARG A 46 -2.01 9.66 26.27
CA ARG A 46 -1.29 9.50 27.56
C ARG A 46 0.06 8.81 27.40
N LEU A 47 0.14 7.79 26.54
CA LEU A 47 1.40 7.11 26.22
C LEU A 47 2.39 8.06 25.51
N GLU A 48 1.92 8.86 24.56
CA GLU A 48 2.72 9.83 23.82
C GLU A 48 3.31 10.90 24.74
N GLU A 49 2.51 11.44 25.66
CA GLU A 49 2.97 12.36 26.71
C GLU A 49 4.04 11.71 27.59
N ALA A 50 3.80 10.49 28.09
CA ALA A 50 4.75 9.76 28.92
C ALA A 50 6.09 9.49 28.20
N LEU A 51 6.03 9.13 26.91
CA LEU A 51 7.22 8.94 26.08
C LEU A 51 7.97 10.26 25.85
N SER A 52 7.26 11.36 25.66
CA SER A 52 7.86 12.69 25.51
C SER A 52 8.65 13.08 26.76
N GLU A 53 8.05 12.92 27.94
CA GLU A 53 8.71 13.21 29.22
C GLU A 53 9.89 12.26 29.48
N ALA A 54 9.72 10.96 29.23
CA ALA A 54 10.81 9.99 29.36
C ALA A 54 12.00 10.33 28.43
N ARG A 55 11.73 10.76 27.19
CA ARG A 55 12.78 11.19 26.25
C ARG A 55 13.45 12.49 26.67
N LYS A 56 12.74 13.43 27.33
CA LYS A 56 13.36 14.62 27.93
C LYS A 56 14.35 14.20 29.02
N ALA A 57 13.91 13.40 29.98
CA ALA A 57 14.77 12.89 31.05
C ALA A 57 15.99 12.12 30.49
N ALA A 58 15.81 11.32 29.44
CA ALA A 58 16.91 10.62 28.80
C ALA A 58 17.91 11.54 28.08
N LYS A 59 17.45 12.66 27.52
CA LYS A 59 18.34 13.69 26.96
C LYS A 59 19.15 14.38 28.06
N ASP A 60 18.56 14.60 29.23
CA ASP A 60 19.25 15.20 30.38
C ASP A 60 20.33 14.25 30.93
N ILE A 61 20.03 12.95 31.04
CA ILE A 61 21.00 11.91 31.41
C ILE A 61 22.17 11.87 30.43
N ARG A 62 21.89 11.96 29.12
CA ARG A 62 22.92 12.06 28.09
C ARG A 62 23.79 13.30 28.27
N GLN A 63 23.17 14.46 28.50
CA GLN A 63 23.89 15.73 28.70
C GLN A 63 24.77 15.71 29.95
N ALA A 64 24.37 14.96 30.98
CA ALA A 64 25.18 14.72 32.17
C ALA A 64 26.36 13.75 31.94
N GLY A 65 26.53 13.22 30.73
CA GLY A 65 27.69 12.41 30.33
C GLY A 65 27.51 10.89 30.48
N PHE A 66 26.31 10.40 30.78
CA PHE A 66 26.03 8.97 30.99
C PHE A 66 25.73 8.19 29.70
N GLY A 67 26.01 8.77 28.52
CA GLY A 67 25.83 8.13 27.22
C GLY A 67 24.39 8.10 26.69
N ASP A 68 24.20 7.40 25.56
CA ASP A 68 22.97 7.47 24.75
C ASP A 68 22.00 6.30 24.96
N SER A 69 22.39 5.29 25.74
CA SER A 69 21.66 4.02 25.86
C SER A 69 20.22 4.19 26.33
N VAL A 70 19.98 5.09 27.30
CA VAL A 70 18.63 5.37 27.82
C VAL A 70 17.76 6.01 26.74
N LEU A 71 18.27 6.99 26.00
CA LEU A 71 17.53 7.66 24.93
C LEU A 71 17.22 6.71 23.78
N ALA A 72 18.16 5.82 23.45
CA ALA A 72 17.98 4.79 22.42
C ALA A 72 16.94 3.73 22.82
N SER A 73 16.76 3.48 24.13
CA SER A 73 15.81 2.49 24.65
C SER A 73 14.37 2.99 24.69
N ILE A 74 14.14 4.30 24.58
CA ILE A 74 12.78 4.89 24.62
C ILE A 74 12.29 5.10 23.19
N PRO A 75 11.25 4.38 22.72
CA PRO A 75 10.75 4.53 21.36
C PRO A 75 10.10 5.90 21.14
N THR A 76 10.03 6.34 19.88
CA THR A 76 9.18 7.47 19.48
C THR A 76 7.72 7.01 19.34
N SER A 77 6.77 7.93 19.44
CA SER A 77 5.35 7.62 19.19
C SER A 77 5.13 7.14 17.76
N GLU A 78 5.80 7.75 16.77
CA GLU A 78 5.79 7.31 15.37
C GLU A 78 6.24 5.86 15.20
N PHE A 79 7.35 5.46 15.84
CA PHE A 79 7.82 4.08 15.79
C PHE A 79 6.80 3.08 16.35
N LEU A 80 6.08 3.47 17.41
CA LEU A 80 5.03 2.61 17.96
C LEU A 80 3.81 2.54 17.04
N ILE A 81 3.41 3.64 16.41
CA ILE A 81 2.33 3.65 15.41
C ILE A 81 2.68 2.71 14.26
N ASP A 82 3.88 2.82 13.68
CA ASP A 82 4.33 1.95 12.58
C ASP A 82 4.29 0.48 12.99
N ARG A 83 4.69 0.17 14.22
CA ARG A 83 4.66 -1.19 14.76
C ARG A 83 3.22 -1.70 14.95
N MET A 84 2.30 -0.86 15.41
CA MET A 84 0.88 -1.20 15.55
C MET A 84 0.23 -1.45 14.18
N ILE A 85 0.50 -0.57 13.20
CA ILE A 85 0.02 -0.71 11.82
C ILE A 85 0.57 -1.99 11.18
N SER A 86 1.87 -2.26 11.33
CA SER A 86 2.50 -3.48 10.82
C SER A 86 1.84 -4.75 11.39
N ARG A 87 1.52 -4.74 12.69
CA ARG A 87 0.76 -5.83 13.32
C ARG A 87 -0.65 -5.95 12.74
N CYS A 88 -1.33 -4.84 12.47
CA CYS A 88 -2.65 -4.86 11.81
C CYS A 88 -2.59 -5.54 10.44
N LYS A 89 -1.55 -5.26 9.63
CA LYS A 89 -1.35 -5.91 8.33
C LYS A 89 -1.10 -7.43 8.46
N SER A 90 -0.26 -7.84 9.40
CA SER A 90 0.14 -9.26 9.55
C SER A 90 -0.96 -10.18 10.07
N PHE A 91 -1.83 -9.70 10.97
CA PHE A 91 -2.82 -10.55 11.66
C PHE A 91 -4.23 -10.41 11.10
N TYR A 92 -4.44 -9.63 10.03
CA TYR A 92 -5.80 -9.42 9.50
C TYR A 92 -6.50 -10.73 9.08
N ASN A 93 -5.77 -11.70 8.54
CA ASN A 93 -6.35 -12.96 8.06
C ASN A 93 -6.73 -13.91 9.20
N GLU A 94 -6.06 -13.82 10.35
CA GLU A 94 -6.31 -14.63 11.54
C GLU A 94 -6.32 -13.73 12.79
N PRO A 95 -7.29 -12.81 12.90
CA PRO A 95 -7.27 -11.81 13.94
C PRO A 95 -7.78 -12.42 15.26
N PRO A 96 -7.19 -12.07 16.41
CA PRO A 96 -7.79 -12.37 17.70
C PRO A 96 -9.19 -11.77 17.82
N LYS A 97 -10.07 -12.36 18.65
CA LYS A 97 -11.44 -11.83 18.86
C LYS A 97 -11.47 -10.35 19.27
N THR A 98 -10.46 -9.89 19.99
CA THR A 98 -10.32 -8.49 20.45
C THR A 98 -10.09 -7.50 19.31
N TRP A 99 -9.84 -7.97 18.08
CA TRP A 99 -9.55 -7.15 16.91
C TRP A 99 -10.76 -6.94 15.99
N ALA A 100 -11.95 -7.42 16.38
CA ALA A 100 -13.16 -7.35 15.55
C ALA A 100 -13.45 -5.94 14.99
N SER A 101 -13.35 -4.90 15.83
CA SER A 101 -13.58 -3.51 15.41
C SER A 101 -12.55 -3.03 14.38
N ILE A 102 -11.29 -3.45 14.51
CA ILE A 102 -10.23 -3.14 13.54
C ILE A 102 -10.47 -3.91 12.24
N CYS A 103 -10.91 -5.17 12.32
CA CYS A 103 -11.24 -5.95 11.12
C CYS A 103 -12.38 -5.33 10.33
N GLU A 104 -13.46 -4.90 11.00
CA GLU A 104 -14.58 -4.21 10.34
C GLU A 104 -14.14 -2.87 9.72
N LEU A 105 -13.31 -2.10 10.43
CA LEU A 105 -12.75 -0.85 9.91
C LEU A 105 -11.93 -1.07 8.63
N LEU A 106 -11.16 -2.16 8.59
CA LEU A 106 -10.21 -2.44 7.50
C LEU A 106 -10.81 -3.23 6.33
N LYS A 107 -11.99 -3.84 6.53
CA LYS A 107 -12.67 -4.67 5.52
C LYS A 107 -12.81 -4.00 4.14
N PRO A 108 -13.19 -2.71 4.01
CA PRO A 108 -13.30 -2.07 2.71
C PRO A 108 -11.95 -2.01 1.95
N PHE A 109 -10.83 -1.86 2.67
CA PHE A 109 -9.49 -1.84 2.07
C PHE A 109 -9.10 -3.22 1.56
N VAL A 110 -9.39 -4.27 2.34
CA VAL A 110 -9.10 -5.65 1.94
C VAL A 110 -9.90 -6.04 0.71
N GLU A 111 -11.17 -5.67 0.62
CA GLU A 111 -11.99 -5.90 -0.56
C GLU A 111 -11.45 -5.15 -1.79
N ARG A 112 -11.00 -3.90 -1.64
CA ARG A 112 -10.35 -3.14 -2.72
C ARG A 112 -9.03 -3.78 -3.17
N LEU A 113 -8.19 -4.21 -2.24
CA LEU A 113 -6.92 -4.91 -2.54
C LEU A 113 -7.18 -6.24 -3.26
N ALA A 114 -8.19 -6.99 -2.84
CA ALA A 114 -8.59 -8.23 -3.50
C ALA A 114 -9.04 -7.98 -4.95
N LYS A 115 -9.82 -6.92 -5.19
CA LYS A 115 -10.20 -6.50 -6.55
C LYS A 115 -8.98 -6.17 -7.41
N VAL A 116 -8.00 -5.43 -6.90
CA VAL A 116 -6.75 -5.14 -7.63
C VAL A 116 -5.98 -6.43 -7.95
N ARG A 117 -5.86 -7.36 -7.00
CA ARG A 117 -5.18 -8.64 -7.21
C ARG A 117 -5.85 -9.47 -8.31
N ASN A 118 -7.18 -9.58 -8.26
CA ASN A 118 -7.96 -10.33 -9.23
C ASN A 118 -7.88 -9.68 -10.62
N ALA A 119 -7.98 -8.35 -10.70
CA ALA A 119 -7.78 -7.58 -11.93
C ALA A 119 -6.42 -7.85 -12.57
N ARG A 120 -5.34 -7.83 -11.78
CA ARG A 120 -3.98 -8.13 -12.25
C ARG A 120 -3.88 -9.55 -12.81
N GLN A 121 -4.46 -10.53 -12.11
CA GLN A 121 -4.45 -11.92 -12.54
C GLN A 121 -5.21 -12.11 -13.86
N SER A 122 -6.39 -11.49 -13.99
CA SER A 122 -7.16 -11.48 -15.25
C SER A 122 -6.37 -10.85 -16.39
N ALA A 123 -5.69 -9.73 -16.15
CA ALA A 123 -4.85 -9.08 -17.15
C ALA A 123 -3.64 -9.94 -17.57
N TYR A 124 -3.01 -10.66 -16.64
CA TYR A 124 -1.95 -11.61 -16.98
C TYR A 124 -2.45 -12.77 -17.84
N ARG A 125 -3.64 -13.30 -17.56
CA ARG A 125 -4.26 -14.32 -18.39
C ARG A 125 -4.47 -13.84 -19.84
N ILE A 126 -4.97 -12.62 -20.02
CA ILE A 126 -5.12 -12.00 -21.37
C ILE A 126 -3.76 -11.94 -22.10
N ILE A 127 -2.69 -11.56 -21.40
CA ILE A 127 -1.34 -11.51 -22.00
C ILE A 127 -0.82 -12.90 -22.37
N ASP A 128 -1.08 -13.90 -21.51
CA ASP A 128 -0.67 -15.28 -21.74
C ASP A 128 -1.36 -15.87 -22.97
N GLU A 129 -2.67 -15.65 -23.11
CA GLU A 129 -3.51 -16.14 -24.22
C GLU A 129 -3.23 -15.43 -25.57
N ALA A 130 -2.78 -14.17 -25.55
CA ALA A 130 -2.52 -13.43 -26.78
C ALA A 130 -1.39 -14.05 -27.63
N GLN A 131 -1.47 -13.99 -28.97
CA GLN A 131 -0.39 -14.52 -29.82
C GLN A 131 0.88 -13.66 -29.83
N THR A 132 0.74 -12.34 -29.64
CA THR A 132 1.85 -11.38 -29.68
C THR A 132 1.73 -10.34 -28.57
N GLY A 133 2.82 -9.63 -28.23
CA GLY A 133 2.76 -8.55 -27.25
C GLY A 133 1.92 -7.36 -27.71
N ARG A 134 1.88 -7.09 -29.01
CA ARG A 134 0.95 -6.12 -29.61
C ARG A 134 -0.52 -6.55 -29.40
N GLY A 135 -0.84 -7.81 -29.71
CA GLY A 135 -2.18 -8.36 -29.48
C GLY A 135 -2.58 -8.32 -28.01
N ALA A 136 -1.65 -8.57 -27.08
CA ALA A 136 -1.88 -8.43 -25.65
C ALA A 136 -2.19 -6.97 -25.26
N ALA A 137 -1.43 -6.00 -25.77
CA ALA A 137 -1.67 -4.58 -25.50
C ALA A 137 -3.00 -4.08 -26.07
N ASP A 138 -3.38 -4.53 -27.27
CA ASP A 138 -4.68 -4.21 -27.87
C ASP A 138 -5.83 -4.84 -27.05
N ALA A 139 -5.74 -6.11 -26.67
CA ALA A 139 -6.75 -6.78 -25.85
C ALA A 139 -6.92 -6.14 -24.45
N LEU A 140 -5.82 -5.72 -23.82
CA LEU A 140 -5.89 -4.99 -22.55
C LEU A 140 -6.53 -3.62 -22.71
N LYS A 141 -6.29 -2.92 -23.83
CA LYS A 141 -6.92 -1.63 -24.11
C LYS A 141 -8.44 -1.76 -24.23
N GLU A 142 -8.94 -2.81 -24.90
CA GLU A 142 -10.37 -3.12 -24.96
C GLU A 142 -10.96 -3.42 -23.57
N ALA A 143 -10.15 -4.03 -22.68
CA ALA A 143 -10.50 -4.23 -21.27
C ALA A 143 -10.33 -2.97 -20.39
N GLY A 144 -10.08 -1.79 -20.99
CA GLY A 144 -9.93 -0.51 -20.30
C GLY A 144 -8.54 -0.21 -19.75
N LEU A 145 -7.53 -1.01 -20.07
CA LEU A 145 -6.15 -0.88 -19.58
C LEU A 145 -5.18 -0.51 -20.72
N ASP A 146 -5.06 0.79 -20.98
CA ASP A 146 -4.32 1.29 -22.15
C ASP A 146 -2.80 1.35 -21.93
N TYR A 147 -2.12 0.31 -22.41
CA TYR A 147 -0.65 0.22 -22.45
C TYR A 147 -0.01 1.33 -23.28
N TYR A 148 -0.60 1.72 -24.43
CA TYR A 148 0.01 2.71 -25.33
C TYR A 148 0.00 4.09 -24.69
N THR A 149 -1.12 4.44 -24.08
CA THR A 149 -1.26 5.68 -23.31
C THR A 149 -0.37 5.67 -22.07
N TRP A 150 0.01 4.50 -21.54
CA TRP A 150 1.01 4.39 -20.47
C TRP A 150 2.45 4.52 -20.96
N GLU A 151 2.83 3.84 -22.03
CA GLU A 151 4.17 3.92 -22.61
C GLU A 151 4.47 5.32 -23.17
N ALA A 152 3.45 6.02 -23.68
CA ALA A 152 3.57 7.39 -24.19
C ALA A 152 3.63 8.47 -23.08
N ARG A 153 3.53 8.10 -21.80
CA ARG A 153 3.54 9.09 -20.71
C ARG A 153 4.88 9.76 -20.57
N LYS A 154 4.83 11.08 -20.52
CA LYS A 154 5.74 11.87 -19.69
C LYS A 154 5.24 11.78 -18.24
N PRO A 155 6.12 11.82 -17.22
CA PRO A 155 5.92 11.30 -15.84
C PRO A 155 4.70 11.73 -14.99
N GLU A 156 3.67 12.40 -15.52
CA GLU A 156 2.63 13.08 -14.73
C GLU A 156 1.21 12.44 -14.76
N MET A 157 0.98 11.30 -15.45
CA MET A 157 -0.39 10.75 -15.61
C MET A 157 -0.66 9.48 -14.77
N VAL A 158 -1.50 9.60 -13.74
CA VAL A 158 -2.01 8.48 -12.91
C VAL A 158 -3.12 7.72 -13.65
N LEU A 159 -3.06 6.37 -13.67
CA LEU A 159 -4.06 5.51 -14.33
C LEU A 159 -5.22 5.12 -13.41
N ASP A 160 -6.43 5.13 -13.97
CA ASP A 160 -7.60 4.64 -13.27
C ASP A 160 -8.03 3.21 -13.70
N LEU A 161 -7.70 2.23 -12.85
CA LEU A 161 -8.20 0.84 -12.87
C LEU A 161 -9.70 0.67 -12.50
N SER A 162 -10.46 1.71 -12.18
CA SER A 162 -11.91 1.57 -11.92
C SER A 162 -12.69 1.05 -13.14
N ALA A 163 -12.08 1.12 -14.33
CA ALA A 163 -12.63 0.68 -15.60
C ALA A 163 -12.79 -0.85 -15.74
N LEU A 164 -12.19 -1.67 -14.87
CA LEU A 164 -12.39 -3.12 -14.88
C LEU A 164 -13.74 -3.49 -14.23
N LYS A 165 -14.83 -3.25 -14.97
CA LYS A 165 -16.14 -3.84 -14.66
C LYS A 165 -16.11 -5.32 -15.03
N GLY A 166 -16.27 -6.19 -14.03
CA GLY A 166 -16.67 -7.57 -14.26
C GLY A 166 -18.10 -7.57 -14.81
N GLY A 167 -18.30 -8.28 -15.93
CA GLY A 167 -19.64 -8.60 -16.41
C GLY A 167 -20.36 -9.50 -15.41
N ASP A 168 -21.68 -9.29 -15.32
CA ASP A 168 -22.62 -10.17 -14.63
C ASP A 168 -22.53 -11.63 -15.11
#